data_AF-A0A7C5JER7-F1
#
_entry.id   AF-A0A7C5JER7-F1
#
_cell.length_a   1.000
_cell.length_b   1.000
_cell.length_c   1.000
_cell.angle_alpha   90.00
_cell.angle_beta   90.00
_cell.angle_gamma   90.00
#
_symmetry.space_group_name_H-M   'P 1'
#
loop_
_entity.id
_entity.type
_entity.pdbx_description
1 polymer ?
#
loop_
_entity_poly.entity_id
_entity_poly.type
_entity_poly.pdbx_seq_one_letter_code
_entity_poly.pdbx_strand_id
1 'polypeptide(L)'
;MFWKRNEIVFEIGQVVKFKTGVKHQLVEREISDWHGRVIEIHEKSVKLELDSITLNSFDEELIEVYEEREEYPHILLVPIKDLELSEARDDSIEVEVAQDKLIEKLDAKCNIPKYQVEYDKWVRHFQRSDSYKDMEKTYRDNTDFILETFFDYMYNYKGKIPKKWSVNSAKEVLLYYVPTKITADKELFKSYGEVLLKYLIFLGERKYLKTQSLAKYVSKIKNEIYEKSQDSSKWGMAKSFMMKAINAGVNLNDEKSMEDFLKKEQLKSLLGLGTKEEEKSIKQYVDKKQFHGIWQHQKITVKYSDGKLVENIKFKDVKNDLFDGKCKLIKQ
;
A
#
# COMPACT_ATOMS: atom_id res chain seq x y z
N MET A 1 -44.56 24.10 21.02
CA MET A 1 -43.88 23.23 21.99
C MET A 1 -42.82 22.44 21.22
N PHE A 2 -41.61 22.98 21.11
CA PHE A 2 -40.50 22.32 20.40
C PHE A 2 -39.92 21.25 21.34
N TRP A 3 -40.17 19.98 21.04
CA TRP A 3 -39.54 18.87 21.75
C TRP A 3 -38.04 18.92 21.44
N LYS A 4 -37.22 19.33 22.40
CA LYS A 4 -35.78 19.08 22.36
C LYS A 4 -35.62 17.56 22.37
N ARG A 5 -35.37 16.97 21.20
CA ARG A 5 -34.83 15.61 21.15
C ARG A 5 -33.49 15.68 21.86
N ASN A 6 -33.36 15.00 22.99
CA ASN A 6 -32.05 14.71 23.55
C ASN A 6 -31.33 13.86 22.51
N GLU A 7 -30.46 14.47 21.72
CA GLU A 7 -29.55 13.74 20.86
C GLU A 7 -28.65 12.92 21.78
N ILE A 8 -28.75 11.59 21.67
CA ILE A 8 -27.81 10.69 22.31
C ILE A 8 -26.48 10.93 21.61
N VAL A 9 -25.53 11.52 22.33
CA VAL A 9 -24.16 11.70 21.86
C VAL A 9 -23.35 10.53 22.42
N PHE A 10 -22.99 9.58 21.56
CA PHE A 10 -22.02 8.56 21.92
C PHE A 10 -20.60 9.15 21.94
N GLU A 11 -19.72 8.53 22.71
CA GLU A 11 -18.29 8.85 22.75
C GLU A 11 -17.45 7.65 22.29
N ILE A 12 -16.28 7.92 21.72
CA ILE A 12 -15.33 6.87 21.32
C ILE A 12 -14.92 6.08 22.58
N GLY A 13 -14.97 4.75 22.49
CA GLY A 13 -14.69 3.81 23.56
C GLY A 13 -15.92 3.38 24.37
N GLN A 14 -17.07 4.04 24.20
CA GLN A 14 -18.31 3.58 24.85
C GLN A 14 -18.78 2.25 24.28
N VAL A 15 -19.31 1.41 25.16
CA VAL A 15 -19.95 0.15 24.79
C VAL A 15 -21.43 0.41 24.53
N VAL A 16 -21.90 -0.14 23.42
CA VAL A 16 -23.28 -0.04 22.97
C VAL A 16 -23.79 -1.42 22.55
N LYS A 17 -25.11 -1.55 22.52
CA LYS A 17 -25.80 -2.70 21.96
C LYS A 17 -26.89 -2.27 21.01
N PHE A 18 -27.32 -3.18 20.14
CA PHE A 18 -28.43 -2.95 19.24
C PHE A 18 -29.76 -2.96 20.01
N LYS A 19 -30.68 -2.05 19.64
CA LYS A 19 -32.03 -2.02 20.20
C LYS A 19 -32.85 -3.23 19.77
N THR A 20 -33.84 -3.60 20.59
CA THR A 20 -34.84 -4.62 20.23
C THR A 20 -35.52 -4.28 18.91
N GLY A 21 -35.70 -5.29 18.06
CA GLY A 21 -36.30 -5.18 16.73
C GLY A 21 -35.34 -4.73 15.63
N VAL A 22 -34.08 -4.39 15.94
CA VAL A 22 -33.08 -4.10 14.91
C VAL A 22 -32.63 -5.40 14.27
N LYS A 23 -32.63 -5.42 12.94
CA LYS A 23 -32.22 -6.58 12.13
C LYS A 23 -30.88 -6.36 11.46
N HIS A 24 -30.14 -7.45 11.26
CA HIS A 24 -28.95 -7.48 10.43
C HIS A 24 -29.30 -7.19 8.97
N GLN A 25 -28.53 -6.32 8.33
CA GLN A 25 -28.82 -5.83 6.98
C GLN A 25 -28.74 -6.92 5.90
N LEU A 26 -28.00 -8.01 6.17
CA LEU A 26 -27.73 -9.06 5.18
C LEU A 26 -28.53 -10.35 5.38
N VAL A 27 -28.97 -10.65 6.61
CA VAL A 27 -29.60 -11.95 6.95
C VAL A 27 -30.98 -11.82 7.58
N GLU A 28 -31.57 -10.62 7.59
CA GLU A 28 -32.94 -10.34 8.11
C GLU A 28 -33.23 -10.85 9.55
N ARG A 29 -32.17 -11.21 10.28
CA ARG A 29 -32.16 -11.73 11.65
C ARG A 29 -32.11 -10.59 12.65
N GLU A 30 -32.84 -10.70 13.75
CA GLU A 30 -32.74 -9.77 14.87
C GLU A 30 -31.37 -9.91 15.56
N ILE A 31 -30.72 -8.77 15.82
CA ILE A 31 -29.36 -8.71 16.39
C ILE A 31 -29.32 -7.91 17.69
N SER A 32 -30.43 -7.87 18.44
CA SER A 32 -30.53 -7.11 19.70
C SER A 32 -29.57 -7.58 20.80
N ASP A 33 -29.03 -8.80 20.67
CA ASP A 33 -28.00 -9.39 21.54
C ASP A 33 -26.57 -9.00 21.15
N TRP A 34 -26.40 -8.30 20.02
CA TRP A 34 -25.09 -7.85 19.55
C TRP A 34 -24.64 -6.60 20.28
N HIS A 35 -23.37 -6.60 20.69
CA HIS A 35 -22.74 -5.47 21.36
C HIS A 35 -21.42 -5.13 20.68
N GLY A 36 -20.94 -3.91 20.94
CA GLY A 36 -19.62 -3.50 20.49
C GLY A 36 -19.17 -2.18 21.13
N ARG A 37 -17.96 -1.76 20.77
CA ARG A 37 -17.36 -0.48 21.17
C ARG A 37 -17.36 0.51 20.01
N VAL A 38 -17.75 1.74 20.30
CA VAL A 38 -17.66 2.85 19.33
C VAL A 38 -16.19 3.17 19.08
N ILE A 39 -15.71 2.98 17.85
CA ILE A 39 -14.31 3.29 17.46
C ILE A 39 -14.21 4.55 16.58
N GLU A 40 -15.31 4.95 15.93
CA GLU A 40 -15.39 6.18 15.13
C GLU A 40 -16.83 6.70 15.12
N ILE A 41 -17.00 8.02 15.06
CA ILE A 41 -18.30 8.68 15.05
C ILE A 41 -18.42 9.53 13.78
N HIS A 42 -19.52 9.33 13.06
CA HIS A 42 -19.96 10.16 11.95
C HIS A 42 -21.28 10.87 12.33
N GLU A 43 -21.76 11.78 11.47
CA GLU A 43 -22.94 12.61 11.78
C GLU A 43 -24.18 11.81 12.21
N LYS A 44 -24.43 10.65 11.59
CA LYS A 44 -25.65 9.84 11.82
C LYS A 44 -25.37 8.35 12.08
N SER A 45 -24.11 7.97 12.11
CA SER A 45 -23.66 6.58 12.25
C SER A 45 -22.38 6.51 13.07
N VAL A 46 -22.11 5.33 13.60
CA VAL A 46 -20.87 5.02 14.30
C VAL A 46 -20.24 3.78 13.68
N LYS A 47 -18.91 3.76 13.68
CA LYS A 47 -18.14 2.55 13.39
C LYS A 47 -18.01 1.78 14.70
N LEU A 48 -18.53 0.57 14.72
CA LEU A 48 -18.67 -0.29 15.88
C LEU A 48 -17.75 -1.50 15.75
N GLU A 49 -16.82 -1.66 16.69
CA GLU A 49 -16.08 -2.91 16.84
C GLU A 49 -16.89 -3.90 17.67
N LEU A 50 -17.24 -5.05 17.09
CA LEU A 50 -18.02 -6.06 17.79
C LEU A 50 -17.22 -6.68 18.94
N ASP A 51 -17.93 -6.97 20.03
CA ASP A 51 -17.34 -7.59 21.21
C ASP A 51 -17.10 -9.10 21.01
N SER A 52 -16.30 -9.71 21.88
CA SER A 52 -15.86 -11.09 21.78
C SER A 52 -17.03 -12.09 21.84
N ILE A 53 -18.08 -11.79 22.62
CA ILE A 53 -19.27 -12.63 22.75
C ILE A 53 -20.04 -12.62 21.42
N THR A 54 -20.28 -11.43 20.87
CA THR A 54 -20.96 -11.27 19.59
C THR A 54 -20.17 -11.95 18.47
N LEU A 55 -18.86 -11.74 18.38
CA LEU A 55 -18.00 -12.39 17.38
C LEU A 55 -18.04 -13.92 17.47
N ASN A 56 -18.04 -14.48 18.68
CA ASN A 56 -18.13 -15.93 18.87
C ASN A 56 -19.53 -16.50 18.60
N SER A 57 -20.56 -15.65 18.49
CA SER A 57 -21.93 -16.06 18.20
C SER A 57 -22.25 -16.19 16.71
N PHE A 58 -21.30 -15.80 15.83
CA PHE A 58 -21.43 -15.96 14.38
C PHE A 58 -21.56 -17.44 14.02
N ASP A 59 -22.69 -17.77 13.40
CA ASP A 59 -22.99 -19.08 12.84
C ASP A 59 -22.56 -19.18 11.37
N GLU A 60 -22.72 -20.37 10.79
CA GLU A 60 -22.26 -20.67 9.43
C GLU A 60 -23.00 -19.82 8.38
N GLU A 61 -24.30 -19.55 8.57
CA GLU A 61 -25.09 -18.72 7.66
C GLU A 61 -24.54 -17.30 7.58
N LEU A 62 -24.23 -16.67 8.73
CA LEU A 62 -23.61 -15.36 8.74
C LEU A 62 -22.21 -15.37 8.12
N ILE A 63 -21.41 -16.40 8.42
CA ILE A 63 -20.06 -16.56 7.88
C ILE A 63 -20.12 -16.64 6.35
N GLU A 64 -20.98 -17.49 5.78
CA GLU A 64 -21.15 -17.65 4.32
C GLU A 64 -21.50 -16.33 3.64
N VAL A 65 -22.42 -15.55 4.22
CA VAL A 65 -22.80 -14.23 3.67
C VAL A 65 -21.64 -13.24 3.66
N TYR A 66 -20.78 -13.26 4.67
CA TYR A 66 -19.61 -12.39 4.71
C TYR A 66 -18.47 -12.89 3.81
N GLU A 67 -18.32 -14.20 3.65
CA GLU A 67 -17.40 -14.80 2.67
C GLU A 67 -17.77 -14.39 1.23
N GLU A 68 -19.06 -14.48 0.85
CA GLU A 68 -19.53 -14.10 -0.48
C GLU A 68 -19.28 -12.63 -0.82
N ARG A 69 -19.19 -11.77 0.19
CA ARG A 69 -18.97 -10.33 0.03
C ARG A 69 -17.51 -9.92 0.19
N GLU A 70 -16.62 -10.86 0.51
CA GLU A 70 -15.21 -10.59 0.83
C GLU A 70 -15.05 -9.52 1.93
N GLU A 71 -15.96 -9.52 2.91
CA GLU A 71 -16.02 -8.53 3.99
C GLU A 71 -15.76 -9.21 5.34
N TYR A 72 -15.02 -8.54 6.24
CA TYR A 72 -14.83 -9.02 7.60
C TYR A 72 -15.80 -8.34 8.58
N PRO A 73 -16.66 -9.08 9.30
CA PRO A 73 -17.78 -8.51 10.03
C PRO A 73 -17.43 -7.98 11.42
N HIS A 74 -16.14 -7.94 11.77
CA HIS A 74 -15.70 -7.54 13.11
C HIS A 74 -15.85 -6.04 13.37
N ILE A 75 -16.08 -5.25 12.32
CA ILE A 75 -16.38 -3.83 12.40
C ILE A 75 -17.61 -3.53 11.53
N LEU A 76 -18.60 -2.86 12.11
CA LEU A 76 -19.84 -2.47 11.43
C LEU A 76 -20.02 -0.96 11.39
N LEU A 77 -20.63 -0.42 10.33
CA LEU A 77 -21.11 0.95 10.29
C LEU A 77 -22.62 0.96 10.60
N VAL A 78 -22.99 1.51 11.76
CA VAL A 78 -24.34 1.36 12.32
C VAL A 78 -24.99 2.74 12.55
N PRO A 79 -26.27 2.94 12.19
CA PRO A 79 -26.98 4.17 12.52
C PRO A 79 -27.10 4.40 14.04
N ILE A 80 -26.84 5.62 14.51
CA ILE A 80 -26.91 5.99 15.94
C ILE A 80 -28.29 5.66 16.54
N LYS A 81 -29.36 5.83 15.76
CA LYS A 81 -30.74 5.56 16.19
C LYS A 81 -31.00 4.10 16.59
N ASP A 82 -30.19 3.16 16.09
CA ASP A 82 -30.39 1.72 16.27
C ASP A 82 -29.62 1.18 17.50
N LEU A 83 -28.91 2.05 18.21
CA LEU A 83 -28.03 1.71 19.32
C LEU A 83 -28.50 2.31 20.65
N GLU A 84 -28.15 1.64 21.75
CA GLU A 84 -28.25 2.14 23.12
C GLU A 84 -27.01 1.77 23.94
N LEU A 85 -26.73 2.54 25.00
CA LEU A 85 -25.58 2.29 25.89
C LEU A 85 -25.70 0.92 26.57
N SER A 86 -24.56 0.28 26.79
CA SER A 86 -24.46 -1.00 27.48
C SER A 86 -23.19 -1.08 28.33
N GLU A 87 -23.15 -2.05 29.24
CA GLU A 87 -21.93 -2.44 29.95
C GLU A 87 -21.01 -3.25 29.05
N ALA A 88 -19.69 -3.13 29.30
CA ALA A 88 -18.67 -3.96 28.67
C ALA A 88 -18.81 -5.42 29.10
N ARG A 89 -18.66 -6.35 28.16
CA ARG A 89 -18.75 -7.80 28.44
C ARG A 89 -17.41 -8.53 28.29
N ASP A 90 -16.38 -7.81 27.89
CA ASP A 90 -15.07 -8.34 27.50
C ASP A 90 -13.98 -7.27 27.60
N ASP A 91 -12.72 -7.70 27.46
CA ASP A 91 -11.56 -6.82 27.33
C ASP A 91 -10.97 -6.81 25.90
N SER A 92 -9.96 -5.96 25.66
CA SER A 92 -9.33 -5.83 24.35
C SER A 92 -8.61 -7.09 23.85
N ILE A 93 -8.13 -7.93 24.77
CA ILE A 93 -7.42 -9.18 24.46
C ILE A 93 -8.44 -10.23 24.02
N GLU A 94 -9.57 -10.33 24.72
CA GLU A 94 -10.66 -11.24 24.36
C GLU A 94 -11.24 -10.90 22.98
N VAL A 95 -11.42 -9.61 22.66
CA VAL A 95 -11.81 -9.17 21.30
C VAL A 95 -10.77 -9.59 20.26
N GLU A 96 -9.49 -9.33 20.51
CA GLU A 96 -8.38 -9.68 19.58
C GLU A 96 -8.42 -11.19 19.26
N VAL A 97 -8.57 -12.04 20.27
CA VAL A 97 -8.66 -13.51 20.09
C VAL A 97 -9.93 -13.93 19.33
N ALA A 98 -11.08 -13.33 19.64
CA ALA A 98 -12.33 -13.66 18.96
C ALA A 98 -12.33 -13.24 17.48
N GLN A 99 -11.77 -12.06 17.17
CA GLN A 99 -11.59 -11.60 15.80
C GLN A 99 -10.65 -12.51 15.01
N ASP A 100 -9.50 -12.88 15.61
CA ASP A 100 -8.56 -13.81 14.99
C ASP A 100 -9.23 -15.12 14.62
N LYS A 101 -9.98 -15.72 15.55
CA LYS A 101 -10.70 -16.97 15.32
C LYS A 101 -11.74 -16.85 14.21
N LEU A 102 -12.47 -15.72 14.14
CA LEU A 102 -13.47 -15.49 13.10
C LEU A 102 -12.82 -15.29 11.73
N ILE A 103 -11.77 -14.47 11.66
CA ILE A 103 -11.04 -14.21 10.42
C ILE A 103 -10.34 -15.48 9.92
N GLU A 104 -9.74 -16.27 10.81
CA GLU A 104 -9.16 -17.56 10.45
C GLU A 104 -10.20 -18.54 9.87
N LYS A 105 -11.47 -18.47 10.29
CA LYS A 105 -12.56 -19.25 9.67
C LYS A 105 -12.88 -18.74 8.26
N LEU A 106 -13.04 -17.42 8.09
CA LEU A 106 -13.34 -16.80 6.80
C LEU A 106 -12.21 -17.07 5.78
N ASP A 107 -10.96 -16.93 6.22
CA ASP A 107 -9.78 -17.15 5.38
C ASP A 107 -9.52 -18.64 5.09
N ALA A 108 -10.12 -19.58 5.84
CA ALA A 108 -9.86 -21.01 5.67
C ALA A 108 -10.25 -21.55 4.29
N LYS A 109 -11.21 -20.91 3.62
CA LYS A 109 -11.64 -21.26 2.26
C LYS A 109 -10.81 -20.55 1.19
N CYS A 110 -10.09 -19.50 1.56
CA CYS A 110 -9.22 -18.76 0.66
C CYS A 110 -7.84 -19.45 0.57
N ASN A 111 -7.29 -19.59 -0.65
CA ASN A 111 -5.95 -20.14 -0.84
C ASN A 111 -4.85 -19.09 -0.54
N ILE A 112 -4.93 -18.44 0.63
CA ILE A 112 -4.01 -17.38 1.03
C ILE A 112 -2.75 -18.01 1.63
N PRO A 113 -1.54 -17.60 1.19
CA PRO A 113 -0.32 -18.10 1.80
C PRO A 113 -0.25 -17.77 3.29
N LYS A 114 0.17 -18.75 4.11
CA LYS A 114 0.27 -18.58 5.58
C LYS A 114 1.02 -17.33 6.04
N TYR A 115 2.07 -16.92 5.32
CA TYR A 115 2.85 -15.73 5.69
C TYR A 115 2.08 -14.42 5.48
N GLN A 116 1.09 -14.41 4.59
CA GLN A 116 0.20 -13.29 4.33
C GLN A 116 -0.89 -13.23 5.42
N VAL A 117 -1.53 -14.36 5.73
CA VAL A 117 -2.46 -14.46 6.88
C VAL A 117 -1.81 -13.98 8.19
N GLU A 118 -0.57 -14.42 8.47
CA GLU A 118 0.20 -13.94 9.63
C GLU A 118 0.46 -12.43 9.58
N TYR A 119 0.81 -11.89 8.42
CA TYR A 119 1.09 -10.47 8.24
C TYR A 119 -0.17 -9.62 8.44
N ASP A 120 -1.28 -9.98 7.81
CA ASP A 120 -2.56 -9.26 7.90
C ASP A 120 -3.07 -9.24 9.35
N LYS A 121 -2.94 -10.37 10.05
CA LYS A 121 -3.17 -10.47 11.49
C LYS A 121 -2.35 -9.45 12.28
N TRP A 122 -1.03 -9.39 12.04
CA TRP A 122 -0.18 -8.46 12.77
C TRP A 122 -0.48 -6.99 12.46
N VAL A 123 -0.86 -6.66 11.23
CA VAL A 123 -1.31 -5.31 10.85
C VAL A 123 -2.56 -4.92 11.61
N ARG A 124 -3.58 -5.80 11.66
CA ARG A 124 -4.80 -5.56 12.46
C ARG A 124 -4.47 -5.32 13.93
N HIS A 125 -3.60 -6.14 14.52
CA HIS A 125 -3.23 -5.97 15.93
C HIS A 125 -2.47 -4.66 16.15
N PHE A 126 -1.64 -4.24 15.19
CA PHE A 126 -0.95 -2.96 15.25
C PHE A 126 -1.94 -1.80 15.23
N GLN A 127 -2.92 -1.79 14.31
CA GLN A 127 -3.93 -0.73 14.22
C GLN A 127 -4.77 -0.57 15.50
N ARG A 128 -4.93 -1.64 16.29
CA ARG A 128 -5.62 -1.61 17.60
C ARG A 128 -4.74 -1.14 18.76
N SER A 129 -3.42 -1.18 18.58
CA SER A 129 -2.45 -0.90 19.63
C SER A 129 -2.38 0.59 19.98
N ASP A 130 -1.98 0.88 21.21
CA ASP A 130 -1.75 2.27 21.65
C ASP A 130 -0.66 2.95 20.80
N SER A 131 0.36 2.18 20.37
CA SER A 131 1.39 2.65 19.44
C SER A 131 0.84 3.26 18.15
N TYR A 132 -0.29 2.72 17.64
CA TYR A 132 -1.01 3.25 16.47
C TYR A 132 -1.92 4.41 16.84
N LYS A 133 -2.70 4.29 17.93
CA LYS A 133 -3.61 5.34 18.41
C LYS A 133 -2.88 6.64 18.72
N ASP A 134 -1.66 6.55 19.26
CA ASP A 134 -0.80 7.69 19.59
C ASP A 134 -0.10 8.33 18.37
N MET A 135 -0.26 7.78 17.16
CA MET A 135 0.29 8.40 15.96
C MET A 135 -0.48 9.66 15.57
N GLU A 136 0.15 10.54 14.79
CA GLU A 136 -0.57 11.62 14.12
C GLU A 136 -1.63 11.02 13.18
N LYS A 137 -2.78 11.69 13.03
CA LYS A 137 -3.86 11.23 12.15
C LYS A 137 -3.36 10.98 10.71
N THR A 138 -2.57 11.89 10.16
CA THR A 138 -1.98 11.76 8.82
C THR A 138 -1.14 10.50 8.67
N TYR A 139 -0.43 10.08 9.73
CA TYR A 139 0.39 8.86 9.72
C TYR A 139 -0.47 7.60 9.82
N ARG A 140 -1.55 7.66 10.60
CA ARG A 140 -2.55 6.59 10.67
C ARG A 140 -3.22 6.39 9.32
N ASP A 141 -3.65 7.47 8.68
CA ASP A 141 -4.31 7.47 7.37
C ASP A 141 -3.40 6.85 6.28
N ASN A 142 -2.08 7.00 6.39
CA ASN A 142 -1.11 6.43 5.45
C ASN A 142 -0.64 5.01 5.81
N THR A 143 -1.03 4.47 6.97
CA THR A 143 -0.42 3.24 7.51
C THR A 143 -0.59 2.05 6.58
N ASP A 144 -1.80 1.82 6.08
CA ASP A 144 -2.12 0.63 5.29
C ASP A 144 -1.27 0.58 4.03
N PHE A 145 -1.24 1.70 3.29
CA PHE A 145 -0.41 1.83 2.10
C PHE A 145 1.09 1.64 2.38
N ILE A 146 1.61 2.23 3.46
CA ILE A 146 3.03 2.12 3.81
C ILE A 146 3.41 0.68 4.13
N LEU A 147 2.60 0.01 4.96
CA LEU A 147 2.88 -1.35 5.39
C LEU A 147 2.72 -2.32 4.21
N GLU A 148 1.63 -2.23 3.45
CA GLU A 148 1.37 -3.04 2.25
C GLU A 148 2.51 -2.88 1.23
N THR A 149 2.87 -1.65 0.86
CA THR A 149 3.96 -1.44 -0.11
C THR A 149 5.31 -1.94 0.39
N PHE A 150 5.60 -1.83 1.69
CA PHE A 150 6.81 -2.39 2.26
C PHE A 150 6.81 -3.93 2.19
N PHE A 151 5.70 -4.56 2.58
CA PHE A 151 5.52 -6.02 2.50
C PHE A 151 5.68 -6.51 1.06
N ASP A 152 4.96 -5.90 0.13
CA ASP A 152 4.99 -6.24 -1.29
C ASP A 152 6.38 -6.06 -1.88
N TYR A 153 7.08 -4.99 -1.56
CA TYR A 153 8.40 -4.76 -2.14
C TYR A 153 9.46 -5.70 -1.54
N MET A 154 9.33 -6.04 -0.26
CA MET A 154 10.16 -7.07 0.38
C MET A 154 9.90 -8.44 -0.25
N TYR A 155 8.65 -8.77 -0.58
CA TYR A 155 8.31 -10.01 -1.25
C TYR A 155 8.77 -10.00 -2.71
N ASN A 156 8.27 -9.07 -3.52
CA ASN A 156 8.45 -9.04 -4.98
C ASN A 156 9.89 -8.74 -5.42
N TYR A 157 10.62 -7.85 -4.72
CA TYR A 157 11.98 -7.47 -5.12
C TYR A 157 13.09 -8.16 -4.32
N LYS A 158 12.77 -8.74 -3.15
CA LYS A 158 13.76 -9.42 -2.30
C LYS A 158 13.46 -10.89 -2.03
N GLY A 159 12.29 -11.39 -2.42
CA GLY A 159 11.85 -12.75 -2.10
C GLY A 159 11.80 -13.00 -0.60
N LYS A 160 11.51 -11.96 0.20
CA LYS A 160 11.52 -12.04 1.67
C LYS A 160 10.10 -11.92 2.23
N ILE A 161 9.62 -13.05 2.76
CA ILE A 161 8.47 -13.08 3.66
C ILE A 161 8.82 -12.43 5.01
N PRO A 162 7.82 -12.00 5.83
CA PRO A 162 8.04 -11.27 7.08
C PRO A 162 9.08 -11.88 8.04
N LYS A 163 9.00 -13.19 8.29
CA LYS A 163 9.95 -13.91 9.15
C LYS A 163 11.40 -13.92 8.64
N LYS A 164 11.63 -13.53 7.39
CA LYS A 164 12.95 -13.45 6.74
C LYS A 164 13.38 -12.01 6.45
N TRP A 165 12.65 -11.00 6.94
CA TRP A 165 13.05 -9.60 6.80
C TRP A 165 14.38 -9.35 7.50
N SER A 166 15.23 -8.55 6.85
CA SER A 166 16.57 -8.21 7.34
C SER A 166 16.91 -6.77 6.98
N VAL A 167 17.89 -6.20 7.68
CA VAL A 167 18.42 -4.86 7.37
C VAL A 167 18.92 -4.78 5.93
N ASN A 168 19.62 -5.81 5.44
CA ASN A 168 20.17 -5.81 4.09
C ASN A 168 19.07 -5.75 3.01
N SER A 169 18.01 -6.56 3.17
CA SER A 169 16.88 -6.53 2.24
C SER A 169 16.09 -5.22 2.33
N ALA A 170 15.87 -4.72 3.54
CA ALA A 170 15.12 -3.49 3.77
C ALA A 170 15.87 -2.25 3.27
N LYS A 171 17.20 -2.21 3.34
CA LYS A 171 18.02 -1.10 2.83
C LYS A 171 17.71 -0.77 1.37
N GLU A 172 17.68 -1.79 0.51
CA GLU A 172 17.41 -1.55 -0.91
C GLU A 172 15.92 -1.26 -1.16
N VAL A 173 15.00 -1.86 -0.40
CA VAL A 173 13.57 -1.51 -0.47
C VAL A 173 13.35 -0.05 -0.11
N LEU A 174 13.84 0.38 1.05
CA LEU A 174 13.55 1.69 1.61
C LEU A 174 14.35 2.83 0.96
N LEU A 175 15.58 2.57 0.48
CA LEU A 175 16.43 3.61 -0.10
C LEU A 175 16.49 3.58 -1.62
N TYR A 176 15.94 2.55 -2.27
CA TYR A 176 15.88 2.48 -3.73
C TYR A 176 14.46 2.23 -4.24
N TYR A 177 13.82 1.11 -3.93
CA TYR A 177 12.51 0.81 -4.56
C TYR A 177 11.41 1.79 -4.14
N VAL A 178 11.25 2.07 -2.85
CA VAL A 178 10.25 3.03 -2.34
C VAL A 178 10.46 4.42 -2.96
N PRO A 179 11.65 5.05 -2.87
CA PRO A 179 11.90 6.35 -3.49
C PRO A 179 11.69 6.42 -5.00
N THR A 180 12.01 5.34 -5.72
CA THR A 180 12.03 5.37 -7.19
C THR A 180 10.72 4.94 -7.83
N LYS A 181 9.86 4.20 -7.12
CA LYS A 181 8.63 3.60 -7.69
C LYS A 181 7.33 4.15 -7.12
N ILE A 182 7.29 4.52 -5.84
CA ILE A 182 6.05 5.02 -5.22
C ILE A 182 5.78 6.43 -5.73
N THR A 183 4.58 6.63 -6.28
CA THR A 183 4.05 7.95 -6.64
C THR A 183 3.10 8.38 -5.53
N ALA A 184 3.49 9.41 -4.79
CA ALA A 184 2.70 9.96 -3.69
C ALA A 184 3.16 11.38 -3.40
N ASP A 185 2.39 12.10 -2.61
CA ASP A 185 2.79 13.40 -2.10
C ASP A 185 3.95 13.31 -1.07
N LYS A 186 4.43 14.47 -0.65
CA LYS A 186 5.53 14.60 0.31
C LYS A 186 5.16 14.11 1.70
N GLU A 187 3.91 14.26 2.11
CA GLU A 187 3.45 13.90 3.46
C GLU A 187 3.47 12.37 3.64
N LEU A 188 3.11 11.61 2.60
CA LEU A 188 3.24 10.16 2.61
C LEU A 188 4.69 9.74 2.89
N PHE A 189 5.67 10.31 2.18
CA PHE A 189 7.08 9.96 2.38
C PHE A 189 7.65 10.40 3.73
N LYS A 190 7.17 11.52 4.31
CA LYS A 190 7.52 11.90 5.68
C LYS A 190 7.01 10.88 6.69
N SER A 191 5.78 10.39 6.52
CA SER A 191 5.18 9.38 7.39
C SER A 191 5.77 7.98 7.23
N TYR A 192 6.31 7.64 6.06
CA TYR A 192 6.79 6.29 5.70
C TYR A 192 7.75 5.68 6.75
N GLY A 193 8.78 6.44 7.14
CA GLY A 193 9.78 5.97 8.09
C GLY A 193 9.26 5.86 9.52
N GLU A 194 8.37 6.74 9.95
CA GLU A 194 7.82 6.75 11.32
C GLU A 194 6.79 5.64 11.53
N VAL A 195 5.88 5.45 10.58
CA VAL A 195 4.89 4.36 10.59
C VAL A 195 5.61 3.02 10.63
N LEU A 196 6.57 2.80 9.72
CA LEU A 196 7.30 1.55 9.66
C LEU A 196 8.12 1.30 10.94
N LEU A 197 8.72 2.35 11.52
CA LEU A 197 9.44 2.23 12.79
C LEU A 197 8.50 1.78 13.92
N LYS A 198 7.35 2.43 14.09
CA LYS A 198 6.37 2.09 15.11
C LYS A 198 5.83 0.67 14.94
N TYR A 199 5.52 0.27 13.71
CA TYR A 199 5.09 -1.09 13.42
C TYR A 199 6.16 -2.12 13.79
N LEU A 200 7.42 -1.90 13.40
CA LEU A 200 8.52 -2.81 13.72
C LEU A 200 8.77 -2.93 15.22
N ILE A 201 8.67 -1.83 15.97
CA ILE A 201 8.76 -1.85 17.44
C ILE A 201 7.63 -2.70 18.01
N PHE A 202 6.38 -2.46 17.59
CA PHE A 202 5.22 -3.23 18.01
C PHE A 202 5.38 -4.74 17.75
N LEU A 203 5.84 -5.14 16.55
CA LEU A 203 6.10 -6.54 16.23
C LEU A 203 7.16 -7.18 17.15
N GLY A 204 8.15 -6.39 17.58
CA GLY A 204 9.18 -6.83 18.51
C GLY A 204 8.64 -7.01 19.93
N GLU A 205 7.84 -6.06 20.42
CA GLU A 205 7.20 -6.09 21.75
C GLU A 205 6.23 -7.26 21.89
N ARG A 206 5.40 -7.50 20.87
CA ARG A 206 4.50 -8.67 20.78
C ARG A 206 5.23 -9.99 20.50
N LYS A 207 6.55 -9.96 20.30
CA LYS A 207 7.39 -11.12 19.95
C LYS A 207 6.97 -11.84 18.66
N TYR A 208 6.25 -11.17 17.77
CA TYR A 208 5.88 -11.71 16.46
C TYR A 208 7.11 -11.89 15.57
N LEU A 209 8.03 -10.93 15.62
CA LEU A 209 9.28 -10.95 14.85
C LEU A 209 10.46 -10.43 15.68
N LYS A 210 11.68 -10.85 15.33
CA LYS A 210 12.92 -10.26 15.86
C LYS A 210 13.29 -9.02 15.06
N THR A 211 12.72 -7.86 15.41
CA THR A 211 12.81 -6.63 14.62
C THR A 211 13.86 -5.62 15.11
N GLN A 212 14.52 -5.85 16.25
CA GLN A 212 15.38 -4.84 16.90
C GLN A 212 16.41 -4.19 15.97
N SER A 213 17.12 -4.99 15.17
CA SER A 213 18.11 -4.48 14.22
C SER A 213 17.48 -3.69 13.08
N LEU A 214 16.32 -4.11 12.61
CA LEU A 214 15.57 -3.47 11.54
C LEU A 214 14.95 -2.16 12.01
N ALA A 215 14.31 -2.13 13.18
CA ALA A 215 13.79 -0.92 13.81
C ALA A 215 14.90 0.12 14.04
N LYS A 216 16.05 -0.32 14.60
CA LYS A 216 17.23 0.55 14.77
C LYS A 216 17.75 1.10 13.43
N TYR A 217 17.67 0.32 12.37
CA TYR A 217 18.07 0.78 11.04
C TYR A 217 17.08 1.81 10.47
N VAL A 218 15.78 1.50 10.47
CA VAL A 218 14.71 2.40 9.98
C VAL A 218 14.75 3.74 10.74
N SER A 219 14.91 3.70 12.06
CA SER A 219 15.06 4.90 12.90
C SER A 219 16.20 5.82 12.43
N LYS A 220 17.31 5.25 11.92
CA LYS A 220 18.44 6.03 11.40
C LYS A 220 18.21 6.61 10.02
N ILE A 221 17.44 5.93 9.16
CA ILE A 221 17.28 6.27 7.74
C ILE A 221 15.94 6.92 7.40
N LYS A 222 15.02 7.07 8.36
CA LYS A 222 13.66 7.57 8.09
C LYS A 222 13.62 8.87 7.28
N ASN A 223 14.52 9.82 7.58
CA ASN A 223 14.63 11.07 6.83
C ASN A 223 15.23 10.87 5.43
N GLU A 224 16.18 9.94 5.30
CA GLU A 224 16.83 9.62 4.02
C GLU A 224 15.82 9.01 3.02
N ILE A 225 14.82 8.25 3.49
CA ILE A 225 13.72 7.73 2.65
C ILE A 225 12.99 8.91 1.99
N TYR A 226 12.61 9.91 2.79
CA TYR A 226 11.97 11.12 2.30
C TYR A 226 12.90 11.87 1.33
N GLU A 227 14.12 12.19 1.71
CA GLU A 227 15.06 12.95 0.86
C GLU A 227 15.26 12.29 -0.52
N LYS A 228 15.50 10.98 -0.55
CA LYS A 228 15.65 10.24 -1.80
C LYS A 228 14.37 10.20 -2.63
N SER A 229 13.21 10.17 -1.99
CA SER A 229 11.93 10.18 -2.70
C SER A 229 11.69 11.48 -3.47
N GLN A 230 12.37 12.57 -3.08
CA GLN A 230 12.29 13.89 -3.72
C GLN A 230 13.32 14.09 -4.85
N ASP A 231 14.29 13.18 -5.00
CA ASP A 231 15.28 13.25 -6.08
C ASP A 231 14.69 12.73 -7.40
N SER A 232 14.18 13.66 -8.22
CA SER A 232 13.57 13.34 -9.51
C SER A 232 14.52 12.68 -10.50
N SER A 233 15.84 12.84 -10.33
CA SER A 233 16.85 12.19 -11.18
C SER A 233 16.92 10.66 -10.96
N LYS A 234 16.34 10.17 -9.86
CA LYS A 234 16.32 8.74 -9.49
C LYS A 234 14.97 8.08 -9.76
N TRP A 235 13.93 8.84 -10.05
CA TRP A 235 12.62 8.29 -10.28
C TRP A 235 12.60 7.35 -11.48
N GLY A 236 11.91 6.22 -11.32
CA GLY A 236 11.61 5.35 -12.44
C GLY A 236 10.66 6.02 -13.42
N MET A 237 10.68 5.58 -14.67
CA MET A 237 9.89 6.16 -15.77
C MET A 237 8.41 6.38 -15.41
N ALA A 238 7.76 5.36 -14.81
CA ALA A 238 6.36 5.44 -14.41
C ALA A 238 6.13 6.54 -13.35
N LYS A 239 6.96 6.58 -12.30
CA LYS A 239 6.87 7.62 -11.26
C LYS A 239 7.11 9.00 -11.86
N SER A 240 8.15 9.18 -12.68
CA SER A 240 8.45 10.48 -13.31
C SER A 240 7.26 10.99 -14.14
N PHE A 241 6.62 10.09 -14.90
CA PHE A 241 5.43 10.43 -15.66
C PHE A 241 4.27 10.83 -14.76
N MET A 242 3.95 10.04 -13.74
CA MET A 242 2.83 10.35 -12.83
C MET A 242 3.07 11.60 -11.99
N MET A 243 4.30 11.82 -11.52
CA MET A 243 4.66 13.06 -10.81
C MET A 243 4.54 14.28 -11.72
N LYS A 244 4.82 14.15 -13.03
CA LYS A 244 4.59 15.22 -14.01
C LYS A 244 3.10 15.54 -14.14
N ALA A 245 2.24 14.51 -14.16
CA ALA A 245 0.78 14.67 -14.19
C ALA A 245 0.28 15.38 -12.92
N ILE A 246 0.71 14.93 -11.73
CA ILE A 246 0.37 15.57 -10.44
C ILE A 246 0.79 17.04 -10.44
N ASN A 247 2.02 17.35 -10.85
CA ASN A 247 2.53 18.72 -10.89
C ASN A 247 1.78 19.60 -11.91
N ALA A 248 1.16 18.99 -12.91
CA ALA A 248 0.29 19.67 -13.87
C ALA A 248 -1.16 19.83 -13.38
N GLY A 249 -1.46 19.41 -12.14
CA GLY A 249 -2.80 19.47 -11.55
C GLY A 249 -3.76 18.41 -12.08
N VAL A 250 -3.25 17.34 -12.70
CA VAL A 250 -4.07 16.25 -13.23
C VAL A 250 -4.61 15.42 -12.06
N ASN A 251 -5.92 15.24 -12.03
CA ASN A 251 -6.54 14.28 -11.11
C ASN A 251 -6.27 12.86 -11.63
N LEU A 252 -5.42 12.11 -10.92
CA LEU A 252 -5.05 10.74 -11.32
C LEU A 252 -6.23 9.75 -11.24
N ASN A 253 -7.29 10.09 -10.50
CA ASN A 253 -8.49 9.27 -10.37
C ASN A 253 -9.56 9.58 -11.44
N ASP A 254 -9.32 10.57 -12.30
CA ASP A 254 -10.18 10.87 -13.43
C ASP A 254 -9.51 10.38 -14.72
N GLU A 255 -10.05 9.28 -15.26
CA GLU A 255 -9.55 8.64 -16.48
C GLU A 255 -9.47 9.63 -17.64
N LYS A 256 -10.45 10.53 -17.77
CA LYS A 256 -10.47 11.52 -18.85
C LYS A 256 -9.34 12.54 -18.70
N SER A 257 -9.12 13.06 -17.49
CA SER A 257 -8.01 13.95 -17.19
C SER A 257 -6.65 13.31 -17.51
N MET A 258 -6.50 12.01 -17.20
CA MET A 258 -5.29 11.25 -17.51
C MET A 258 -5.11 11.02 -19.02
N GLU A 259 -6.18 10.70 -19.74
CA GLU A 259 -6.14 10.51 -21.19
C GLU A 259 -5.76 11.81 -21.92
N ASP A 260 -6.35 12.94 -21.50
CA ASP A 260 -6.04 14.26 -22.05
C ASP A 260 -4.57 14.65 -21.79
N PHE A 261 -4.05 14.33 -20.60
CA PHE A 261 -2.64 14.53 -20.27
C PHE A 261 -1.73 13.65 -21.15
N LEU A 262 -2.05 12.36 -21.33
CA LEU A 262 -1.30 11.44 -22.19
C LEU A 262 -1.24 11.93 -23.64
N LYS A 263 -2.38 12.32 -24.22
CA LYS A 263 -2.45 12.87 -25.58
C LYS A 263 -1.59 14.12 -25.73
N LYS A 264 -1.66 15.02 -24.74
CA LYS A 264 -0.85 16.26 -24.72
C LYS A 264 0.65 15.96 -24.67
N GLU A 265 1.08 15.00 -23.85
CA GLU A 265 2.49 14.61 -23.75
C GLU A 265 2.99 13.88 -25.01
N GLN A 266 2.17 13.02 -25.62
CA GLN A 266 2.48 12.40 -26.91
C GLN A 266 2.64 13.46 -28.01
N LEU A 267 1.74 14.46 -28.07
CA LEU A 267 1.81 15.53 -29.04
C LEU A 267 3.06 16.41 -28.86
N LYS A 268 3.42 16.75 -27.62
CA LYS A 268 4.67 17.49 -27.33
C LYS A 268 5.91 16.74 -27.81
N SER A 269 5.94 15.42 -27.60
CA SER A 269 7.03 14.55 -28.07
C SER A 269 7.12 14.54 -29.60
N LEU A 270 5.98 14.43 -30.29
CA LEU A 270 5.92 14.47 -31.76
C LEU A 270 6.35 15.83 -32.35
N LEU A 271 6.00 16.93 -31.68
CA LEU A 271 6.31 18.28 -32.13
C LEU A 271 7.73 18.75 -31.72
N GLY A 272 8.50 17.92 -31.02
CA GLY A 272 9.83 18.30 -30.53
C GLY A 272 9.79 19.47 -29.53
N LEU A 273 8.65 19.70 -28.87
CA LEU A 273 8.44 20.78 -27.91
C LEU A 273 8.87 20.39 -26.49
N GLY A 274 9.68 19.34 -26.36
CA GLY A 274 10.29 18.94 -25.09
C GLY A 274 11.38 19.93 -24.66
N THR A 275 11.45 20.21 -23.37
CA THR A 275 12.55 20.96 -22.75
C THR A 275 13.88 20.23 -22.94
N LYS A 276 14.99 20.95 -23.15
CA LYS A 276 16.35 20.37 -23.39
C LYS A 276 16.87 19.45 -22.28
N GLU A 277 16.26 19.45 -21.10
CA GLU A 277 16.54 18.47 -20.03
C GLU A 277 15.89 17.09 -20.31
N GLU A 278 14.81 17.04 -21.10
CA GLU A 278 14.06 15.82 -21.45
C GLU A 278 14.80 14.91 -22.46
N GLU A 279 15.69 15.46 -23.31
CA GLU A 279 16.48 14.66 -24.25
C GLU A 279 17.59 13.83 -23.56
N LYS A 280 18.01 14.19 -22.34
CA LYS A 280 19.06 13.46 -21.62
C LYS A 280 18.57 12.20 -20.87
N SER A 281 17.27 12.06 -20.63
CA SER A 281 16.73 11.00 -19.76
C SER A 281 16.08 9.83 -20.52
N ILE A 282 15.80 9.96 -21.82
CA ILE A 282 15.32 8.84 -22.64
C ILE A 282 16.52 8.03 -23.15
N LYS A 283 17.20 7.30 -22.26
CA LYS A 283 17.97 6.13 -22.72
C LYS A 283 16.95 5.13 -23.23
N GLN A 284 16.83 4.99 -24.55
CA GLN A 284 16.06 3.90 -25.15
C GLN A 284 16.52 2.60 -24.49
N TYR A 285 15.60 1.86 -23.87
CA TYR A 285 15.90 0.57 -23.30
C TYR A 285 16.30 -0.37 -24.44
N VAL A 286 17.59 -0.62 -24.57
CA VAL A 286 18.11 -1.55 -25.57
C VAL A 286 18.12 -2.94 -24.95
N ASP A 287 17.29 -3.84 -25.47
CA ASP A 287 17.30 -5.24 -25.03
C ASP A 287 18.67 -5.88 -25.33
N LYS A 288 19.46 -6.12 -24.28
CA LYS A 288 20.81 -6.68 -24.39
C LYS A 288 20.81 -8.09 -24.98
N LYS A 289 19.68 -8.80 -24.94
CA LYS A 289 19.56 -10.15 -25.53
C LYS A 289 19.76 -10.13 -27.04
N GLN A 290 19.46 -9.02 -27.72
CA GLN A 290 19.64 -8.92 -29.18
C GLN A 290 21.11 -8.99 -29.63
N PHE A 291 22.06 -8.79 -28.71
CA PHE A 291 23.49 -8.86 -28.98
C PHE A 291 24.11 -10.19 -28.53
N HIS A 292 23.30 -11.13 -28.06
CA HIS A 292 23.78 -12.46 -27.66
C HIS A 292 24.26 -13.21 -28.90
N GLY A 293 25.46 -13.80 -28.83
CA GLY A 293 26.09 -14.50 -29.97
C GLY A 293 26.96 -13.62 -30.88
N ILE A 294 27.05 -12.30 -30.64
CA ILE A 294 27.99 -11.42 -31.38
C ILE A 294 29.35 -11.41 -30.70
N TRP A 295 30.38 -11.87 -31.40
CA TRP A 295 31.75 -11.89 -30.87
C TRP A 295 32.39 -10.50 -30.88
N GLN A 296 33.27 -10.19 -29.92
CA GLN A 296 33.88 -8.85 -29.78
C GLN A 296 34.58 -8.34 -31.05
N HIS A 297 35.15 -9.24 -31.85
CA HIS A 297 35.85 -8.91 -33.09
C HIS A 297 35.02 -9.15 -34.36
N GLN A 298 33.76 -9.57 -34.22
CA GLN A 298 32.84 -9.74 -35.35
C GLN A 298 32.60 -8.38 -36.00
N LYS A 299 32.75 -8.33 -37.32
CA LYS A 299 32.44 -7.15 -38.13
C LYS A 299 30.92 -7.05 -38.29
N ILE A 300 30.38 -5.88 -38.01
CA ILE A 300 28.96 -5.59 -38.06
C ILE A 300 28.71 -4.28 -38.79
N THR A 301 27.45 -4.04 -39.18
CA THR A 301 26.99 -2.77 -39.72
C THR A 301 26.03 -2.11 -38.73
N VAL A 302 26.27 -0.83 -38.46
CA VAL A 302 25.41 -0.03 -37.57
C VAL A 302 24.94 1.24 -38.26
N LYS A 303 23.74 1.70 -37.92
CA LYS A 303 23.19 2.99 -38.34
C LYS A 303 23.02 3.89 -37.11
N TYR A 304 23.67 5.05 -37.13
CA TYR A 304 23.57 6.05 -36.06
C TYR A 304 22.28 6.86 -36.21
N SER A 305 21.88 7.54 -35.12
CA SER A 305 20.69 8.39 -35.08
C SER A 305 20.73 9.56 -36.08
N ASP A 306 21.93 10.03 -36.43
CA ASP A 306 22.18 11.05 -37.47
C ASP A 306 22.05 10.52 -38.90
N GLY A 307 21.73 9.23 -39.08
CA GLY A 307 21.62 8.57 -40.37
C GLY A 307 22.94 8.01 -40.92
N LYS A 308 24.08 8.25 -40.26
CA LYS A 308 25.38 7.73 -40.67
C LYS A 308 25.40 6.21 -40.61
N LEU A 309 25.74 5.58 -41.74
CA LEU A 309 25.96 4.14 -41.84
C LEU A 309 27.45 3.84 -41.68
N VAL A 310 27.79 2.93 -40.77
CA VAL A 310 29.16 2.47 -40.58
C VAL A 310 29.19 0.95 -40.75
N GLU A 311 29.83 0.51 -41.83
CA GLU A 311 29.95 -0.89 -42.19
C GLU A 311 31.28 -1.47 -41.72
N ASN A 312 31.35 -2.80 -41.57
CA ASN A 312 32.57 -3.53 -41.27
C ASN A 312 33.31 -3.13 -39.97
N ILE A 313 32.61 -2.52 -39.01
CA ILE A 313 33.17 -2.11 -37.72
C ILE A 313 33.15 -3.28 -36.72
N LYS A 314 34.18 -3.42 -35.87
CA LYS A 314 34.19 -4.49 -34.86
C LYS A 314 33.18 -4.17 -33.76
N PHE A 315 32.41 -5.15 -33.32
CA PHE A 315 31.39 -4.96 -32.28
C PHE A 315 31.94 -4.27 -31.02
N LYS A 316 33.15 -4.62 -30.56
CA LYS A 316 33.77 -3.99 -29.39
C LYS A 316 33.93 -2.47 -29.51
N ASP A 317 34.11 -1.95 -30.72
CA ASP A 317 34.40 -0.52 -30.97
C ASP A 317 33.10 0.33 -30.93
N VAL A 318 31.93 -0.31 -31.06
CA VAL A 318 30.60 0.35 -31.04
C VAL A 318 29.66 -0.19 -29.95
N LYS A 319 30.15 -1.11 -29.11
CA LYS A 319 29.36 -1.80 -28.07
C LYS A 319 28.66 -0.84 -27.11
N ASN A 320 29.38 0.18 -26.65
CA ASN A 320 28.83 1.15 -25.71
C ASN A 320 27.76 2.02 -26.38
N ASP A 321 27.98 2.44 -27.63
CA ASP A 321 27.01 3.21 -28.38
C ASP A 321 25.74 2.42 -28.72
N LEU A 322 25.87 1.11 -28.99
CA LEU A 322 24.74 0.19 -29.12
C LEU A 322 23.99 0.02 -27.78
N PHE A 323 24.70 -0.10 -26.65
CA PHE A 323 24.08 -0.27 -25.33
C PHE A 323 23.43 1.01 -24.80
N ASP A 324 23.94 2.16 -25.21
CA ASP A 324 23.39 3.48 -24.90
C ASP A 324 22.32 3.93 -25.90
N GLY A 325 22.03 3.12 -26.94
CA GLY A 325 20.99 3.41 -27.94
C GLY A 325 21.35 4.50 -28.96
N LYS A 326 22.62 4.87 -29.09
CA LYS A 326 23.10 5.90 -30.04
C LYS A 326 23.15 5.41 -31.48
N CYS A 327 23.25 4.11 -31.68
CA CYS A 327 23.19 3.46 -32.98
C CYS A 327 22.42 2.14 -32.89
N LYS A 328 21.95 1.63 -34.04
CA LYS A 328 21.22 0.36 -34.15
C LYS A 328 21.98 -0.59 -35.05
N LEU A 329 21.98 -1.87 -34.69
CA LEU A 329 22.53 -2.94 -35.51
C LEU A 329 21.64 -3.14 -36.74
N ILE A 330 22.23 -3.08 -37.93
CA ILE A 330 21.56 -3.46 -39.18
C ILE A 330 21.90 -4.94 -39.40
N LYS A 331 20.92 -5.84 -39.22
CA LYS A 331 21.10 -7.25 -39.56
C LYS A 331 21.36 -7.37 -41.07
N GLN A 332 22.46 -8.02 -41.45
CA GLN A 332 22.65 -8.56 -42.80
C GLN A 332 22.05 -9.97 -42.86
#